data_AF-A0A6L8MC82-F1
#
_entry.id   AF-A0A6L8MC82-F1
#
_cell.length_a   1.000
_cell.length_b   1.000
_cell.length_c   1.000
_cell.angle_alpha   90.00
_cell.angle_beta   90.00
_cell.angle_gamma   90.00
#
_symmetry.space_group_name_H-M   'P 1'
#
loop_
_entity.id
_entity.type
_entity.pdbx_description
1 polymer ?
#
loop_
_entity_poly.entity_id
_entity_poly.type
_entity_poly.pdbx_seq_one_letter_code
_entity_poly.pdbx_strand_id
1 'polypeptide(L)'
;MIILVTGTPGSGKSLFVVSKILELQKQFPERQIFADIEGLQIDGVEKSPDDWRTTPDNSIVIYDEAQQHERFRSGTSANKDDV
;
A
#
# COMPACT_ATOMS: atom_id res chain seq x y z
N MET A 1 -12.51 2.54 0.89
CA MET A 1 -12.27 3.14 -0.45
C MET A 1 -11.00 2.51 -1.01
N ILE A 2 -10.98 2.13 -2.29
CA ILE A 2 -9.81 1.55 -2.97
C ILE A 2 -9.39 2.50 -4.10
N ILE A 3 -8.08 2.74 -4.24
CA ILE A 3 -7.49 3.57 -5.29
C ILE A 3 -6.47 2.72 -6.04
N LEU A 4 -6.55 2.71 -7.37
CA LEU A 4 -5.60 2.00 -8.23
C LEU A 4 -4.76 3.02 -9.03
N VAL A 5 -3.45 2.95 -8.89
CA VAL A 5 -2.48 3.77 -9.65
C VAL A 5 -1.74 2.87 -10.64
N THR A 6 -1.91 3.12 -11.94
CA THR A 6 -1.32 2.30 -13.01
C THR A 6 -0.43 3.11 -13.94
N GLY A 7 0.42 2.42 -14.70
CA GLY A 7 1.38 3.02 -15.63
C GLY A 7 2.58 2.10 -15.84
N THR A 8 3.33 2.35 -16.91
CA THR A 8 4.51 1.53 -17.26
C THR A 8 5.62 1.67 -16.21
N PRO A 9 6.57 0.72 -16.13
CA PRO A 9 7.80 0.92 -15.35
C PRO A 9 8.48 2.25 -15.74
N GLY A 10 8.95 3.00 -14.74
CA GLY A 10 9.55 4.32 -14.95
C GLY A 10 8.56 5.47 -15.20
N SER A 11 7.24 5.25 -15.20
CA SER A 11 6.25 6.32 -15.41
C SER A 11 6.04 7.25 -14.19
N GLY A 12 6.82 7.07 -13.12
CA GLY A 12 6.75 7.88 -11.90
C GLY A 12 5.63 7.52 -10.92
N LYS A 13 5.01 6.33 -11.01
CA LYS A 13 3.92 5.91 -10.12
C LYS A 13 4.30 5.94 -8.65
N SER A 14 5.40 5.28 -8.28
CA SER A 14 5.84 5.21 -6.89
C SER A 14 6.17 6.61 -6.36
N LEU A 15 6.79 7.48 -7.18
CA LEU A 15 7.04 8.88 -6.81
C LEU A 15 5.74 9.69 -6.61
N PHE A 16 4.74 9.47 -7.45
CA PHE A 16 3.41 10.06 -7.27
C PHE A 16 2.73 9.56 -5.99
N VAL A 17 2.85 8.28 -5.65
CA VAL A 17 2.30 7.74 -4.40
C VAL A 17 3.03 8.32 -3.19
N VAL A 18 4.35 8.47 -3.24
CA VAL A 18 5.15 9.13 -2.19
C VAL A 18 4.68 10.57 -1.93
N SER A 19 4.40 11.35 -2.97
CA SER A 19 3.86 12.70 -2.77
C SER A 19 2.49 12.68 -2.10
N LYS A 20 1.65 11.68 -2.42
CA LYS A 20 0.37 11.47 -1.75
C LYS A 20 0.49 11.02 -0.30
N ILE A 21 1.47 10.19 0.04
CA ILE A 21 1.73 9.83 1.45
C ILE A 21 1.98 11.10 2.28
N LEU A 22 2.84 12.00 1.80
CA LEU A 22 3.16 13.25 2.49
C LEU A 22 1.95 14.19 2.61
N GLU A 23 1.07 14.22 1.61
CA GLU A 23 -0.20 14.96 1.69
C GLU A 23 -1.15 14.34 2.71
N LEU A 24 -1.27 13.01 2.71
CA LEU A 24 -2.18 12.27 3.58
C LEU A 24 -1.77 12.34 5.05
N GLN A 25 -0.47 12.26 5.37
CA GLN A 25 0.02 12.46 6.74
C GLN A 25 -0.37 13.84 7.29
N LYS A 26 -0.36 14.88 6.44
CA LYS A 26 -0.74 16.24 6.85
C LYS A 26 -2.25 16.40 7.01
N GLN A 27 -3.03 15.75 6.14
CA GLN A 27 -4.49 15.86 6.15
C GLN A 27 -5.13 15.00 7.24
N PHE A 28 -4.54 13.84 7.55
CA PHE A 28 -5.07 12.84 8.46
C PHE A 28 -3.97 12.32 9.41
N PRO A 29 -3.43 13.18 10.29
CA PRO A 29 -2.34 12.81 11.19
C PRO A 29 -2.68 11.67 12.17
N GLU A 30 -3.96 11.41 12.39
CA GLU A 30 -4.47 10.32 13.23
C GLU A 30 -4.49 8.95 12.54
N ARG A 31 -4.35 8.89 11.22
CA ARG A 31 -4.46 7.65 10.44
C ARG A 31 -3.08 7.03 10.28
N GLN A 32 -2.92 5.78 10.74
CA GLN A 32 -1.71 5.01 10.53
C GLN A 32 -1.51 4.72 9.03
N ILE A 33 -0.31 4.96 8.51
CA ILE A 33 0.04 4.69 7.11
C ILE A 33 1.00 3.52 7.03
N PHE A 34 0.72 2.61 6.10
CA PHE A 34 1.56 1.50 5.74
C PHE A 34 1.92 1.55 4.26
N ALA A 35 3.19 1.33 3.92
CA ALA A 35 3.66 1.24 2.54
C ALA A 35 4.84 0.27 2.42
N ASP A 36 4.92 -0.43 1.29
CA ASP A 36 6.00 -1.36 0.93
C ASP A 36 6.82 -0.88 -0.31
N ILE A 37 6.74 0.41 -0.62
CA ILE A 37 7.56 1.05 -1.66
C ILE A 37 9.05 0.87 -1.33
N GLU A 38 9.81 0.34 -2.27
CA GLU A 38 11.25 0.07 -2.08
C GLU A 38 12.03 1.36 -1.78
N GLY A 39 12.85 1.34 -0.73
CA GLY A 39 13.69 2.47 -0.34
C GLY A 39 12.96 3.63 0.33
N LEU A 40 11.68 3.47 0.69
CA LEU A 40 10.90 4.50 1.37
C LEU A 40 11.48 4.81 2.76
N GLN A 41 11.73 6.10 3.01
CA GLN A 41 12.24 6.62 4.28
C GLN A 41 11.39 7.82 4.70
N ILE A 42 10.22 7.54 5.26
CA ILE A 42 9.30 8.56 5.77
C ILE A 42 8.93 8.17 7.21
N ASP A 43 9.13 9.09 8.14
CA ASP A 43 8.78 8.88 9.55
C ASP A 43 7.27 8.64 9.71
N GLY A 44 6.91 7.69 10.58
CA GLY A 44 5.52 7.33 10.84
C GLY A 44 4.85 6.50 9.72
N VAL A 45 5.61 6.01 8.73
CA VAL A 45 5.13 5.02 7.76
C VAL A 45 5.71 3.66 8.11
N GLU A 46 4.83 2.69 8.36
CA GLU A 46 5.22 1.31 8.63
C GLU A 46 5.17 0.46 7.36
N LYS A 47 5.75 -0.75 7.42
CA LYS A 47 5.71 -1.67 6.27
C LYS A 47 4.31 -2.26 6.10
N SER A 48 3.80 -2.30 4.87
CA SER A 48 2.52 -2.96 4.58
C SER A 48 2.51 -4.43 5.00
N PRO A 49 1.47 -4.89 5.73
CA PRO A 49 1.31 -6.29 6.08
C PRO A 49 0.79 -7.10 4.88
N ASP A 50 0.96 -8.41 4.89
CA ASP A 50 0.43 -9.28 3.83
C ASP A 50 -1.11 -9.30 3.77
N ASP A 51 -1.76 -9.04 4.92
CA ASP A 51 -3.21 -8.90 5.05
C ASP A 51 -3.55 -7.52 5.62
N TRP A 52 -4.09 -6.63 4.80
CA TRP A 52 -4.50 -5.30 5.24
C TRP A 52 -5.59 -5.34 6.32
N ARG A 53 -6.36 -6.44 6.45
CA ARG A 53 -7.44 -6.56 7.45
C ARG A 53 -6.92 -6.70 8.88
N THR A 54 -5.62 -6.95 9.05
CA THR A 54 -4.98 -6.95 10.37
C THR A 54 -4.51 -5.56 10.80
N THR A 55 -4.64 -4.55 9.95
CA THR A 55 -4.29 -3.17 10.31
C THR A 55 -5.37 -2.55 11.20
N PRO A 56 -5.03 -1.53 12.01
CA PRO A 56 -6.02 -0.79 12.78
C PRO A 56 -7.10 -0.18 11.88
N ASP A 57 -8.30 0.01 12.43
CA ASP A 57 -9.38 0.69 11.74
C ASP A 57 -8.94 2.06 11.23
N ASN A 58 -9.45 2.43 10.05
CA ASN A 58 -9.10 3.66 9.35
C ASN A 58 -7.64 3.77 8.91
N SER A 59 -6.83 2.71 8.92
CA SER A 59 -5.48 2.77 8.34
C SER A 59 -5.48 3.10 6.84
N ILE A 60 -4.35 3.62 6.34
CA ILE A 60 -4.07 3.80 4.92
C ILE A 60 -3.00 2.79 4.55
N VAL A 61 -3.33 1.83 3.70
CA VAL A 61 -2.40 0.77 3.28
C VAL A 61 -2.09 0.91 1.79
N ILE A 62 -0.81 0.92 1.46
CA ILE A 62 -0.29 1.07 0.10
C ILE A 62 0.50 -0.18 -0.25
N TYR A 63 0.15 -0.81 -1.36
CA TYR A 63 0.91 -1.92 -1.95
C TYR A 63 1.51 -1.46 -3.27
N ASP A 64 2.84 -1.36 -3.34
CA ASP A 64 3.56 -1.11 -4.60
C ASP A 64 3.68 -2.40 -5.40
N GLU A 65 3.61 -2.28 -6.73
CA GLU A 65 3.64 -3.41 -7.66
C GLU A 65 2.71 -4.57 -7.22
N ALA A 66 1.49 -4.26 -6.76
CA ALA A 66 0.56 -5.18 -6.10
C ALA A 66 0.32 -6.50 -6.85
N GLN A 67 0.44 -6.53 -8.17
CA GLN A 67 0.37 -7.76 -8.97
C GLN A 67 1.47 -8.78 -8.67
N GLN A 68 2.57 -8.37 -8.01
CA GLN A 68 3.65 -9.24 -7.56
C GLN A 68 3.39 -9.82 -6.16
N HIS A 69 2.49 -9.21 -5.39
CA HIS A 69 2.17 -9.64 -4.04
C HIS A 69 1.51 -11.03 -4.07
N GLU A 70 2.04 -11.98 -3.29
CA GLU A 70 1.62 -13.39 -3.34
C GLU A 70 0.11 -13.58 -3.18
N ARG A 71 -0.47 -12.79 -2.29
CA ARG A 71 -1.92 -12.76 -2.03
C ARG A 71 -2.75 -12.32 -3.24
N PHE A 72 -2.27 -11.39 -4.06
CA PHE A 72 -3.05 -10.84 -5.18
C PHE A 72 -2.74 -11.53 -6.51
N ARG A 73 -1.69 -12.38 -6.54
CA ARG A 73 -1.32 -13.16 -7.71
C ARG A 73 -2.37 -14.21 -8.05
N SER A 74 -2.78 -14.23 -9.32
CA SER A 74 -3.70 -15.22 -9.85
C SER A 74 -3.08 -16.64 -9.79
N GLY A 75 -3.90 -17.63 -9.42
CA GLY A 75 -3.47 -19.03 -9.35
C GLY A 75 -2.77 -19.45 -8.05
N THR A 76 -2.55 -18.54 -7.10
CA THR A 76 -1.97 -18.88 -5.79
C THR A 76 -3.05 -19.34 -4.81
N SER A 77 -2.76 -20.37 -4.01
CA SER A 77 -3.64 -20.83 -2.91
C SER A 77 -3.89 -19.75 -1.84
N ALA A 78 -3.04 -18.72 -1.78
CA ALA A 78 -3.16 -17.57 -0.89
C ALA A 78 -4.37 -16.66 -1.18
N ASN A 79 -5.05 -16.84 -2.33
CA ASN A 79 -6.28 -16.12 -2.68
C ASN A 79 -7.56 -16.74 -2.06
N LYS A 80 -7.44 -17.86 -1.34
CA LYS A 80 -8.58 -18.45 -0.64
C LYS A 80 -8.81 -17.69 0.65
N ASP A 81 -9.79 -16.79 0.63
CA ASP A 81 -10.39 -16.33 1.88
C ASP A 81 -11.16 -17.51 2.48
N ASP A 82 -10.81 -17.90 3.72
CA ASP A 82 -11.63 -18.82 4.50
C ASP A 82 -12.96 -18.11 4.80
N VAL A 83 -14.01 -18.49 4.06
CA VAL A 83 -15.39 -18.01 4.24
C VAL A 83 -16.07 -18.76 5.37
#